data_AF-A0A2D7IKA1-F1
#
_entry.id   AF-A0A2D7IKA1-F1
#
_cell.length_a   1.000
_cell.length_b   1.000
_cell.length_c   1.000
_cell.angle_alpha   90.00
_cell.angle_beta   90.00
_cell.angle_gamma   90.00
#
_symmetry.space_group_name_H-M   'P 1'
#
loop_
_entity.id
_entity.type
_entity.pdbx_description
1 polymer ?
#
loop_
_entity_poly.entity_id
_entity_poly.type
_entity_poly.pdbx_seq_one_letter_code
_entity_poly.pdbx_strand_id
1 'polypeptide(L)'
;MNFGQWLKSLSTTDHIVLIVLYIFSIYLSKISLESLIEMYDKQKKYSEFRIQFRITPIMLLSLGFLYSLLFYTLLEGIFDIMP
;
A
#
# COMPACT_ATOMS: atom_id res chain seq x y z
N MET A 1 -1.37 -25.44 2.29
CA MET A 1 -2.66 -24.99 1.70
C MET A 1 -2.32 -24.12 0.49
N ASN A 2 -2.98 -24.28 -0.66
CA ASN A 2 -2.69 -23.42 -1.82
C ASN A 2 -3.34 -22.04 -1.61
N PHE A 3 -2.74 -20.95 -2.10
CA PHE A 3 -3.20 -19.58 -1.85
C PHE A 3 -4.68 -19.38 -2.23
N GLY A 4 -5.10 -19.93 -3.37
CA GLY A 4 -6.50 -19.86 -3.80
C GLY A 4 -7.47 -20.67 -2.95
N GLN A 5 -7.02 -21.78 -2.34
CA GLN A 5 -7.83 -22.55 -1.40
C GLN A 5 -7.93 -21.86 -0.05
N TRP A 6 -6.84 -21.26 0.42
CA TRP A 6 -6.84 -20.41 1.60
C TRP A 6 -7.79 -19.24 1.42
N LEU A 7 -7.70 -18.53 0.30
CA LEU A 7 -8.61 -17.42 -0.01
C LEU A 7 -10.07 -17.87 -0.02
N LYS A 8 -10.38 -19.03 -0.60
CA LYS A 8 -11.75 -19.55 -0.68
C LYS A 8 -12.29 -20.06 0.67
N SER A 9 -11.43 -20.38 1.64
CA SER A 9 -11.86 -20.86 2.95
C SER A 9 -12.23 -19.73 3.91
N LEU A 10 -11.97 -18.46 3.56
CA LEU A 10 -12.32 -17.32 4.39
C LEU A 10 -13.84 -17.05 4.39
N SER A 11 -14.33 -16.48 5.49
CA SER A 11 -15.71 -16.00 5.59
C SER A 11 -15.89 -14.76 4.70
N THR A 12 -17.14 -14.50 4.28
CA THR A 12 -17.51 -13.26 3.57
C THR A 12 -17.08 -12.01 4.34
N THR A 13 -17.15 -12.06 5.68
CA THR A 13 -16.70 -10.96 6.53
C THR A 13 -15.20 -10.71 6.41
N ASP A 14 -14.39 -11.76 6.39
CA ASP A 14 -12.93 -11.64 6.31
C ASP A 14 -12.50 -11.08 4.95
N HIS A 15 -13.20 -11.46 3.88
CA HIS A 15 -13.00 -10.87 2.56
C HIS A 15 -13.27 -9.37 2.54
N ILE A 16 -14.32 -8.90 3.22
CA ILE A 16 -14.62 -7.47 3.32
C ILE A 16 -13.51 -6.75 4.07
N VAL A 17 -13.01 -7.32 5.19
CA VAL A 17 -11.89 -6.76 5.96
C VAL A 17 -10.64 -6.64 5.09
N LEU A 18 -10.31 -7.67 4.31
CA LEU A 18 -9.17 -7.63 3.39
C LEU A 18 -9.31 -6.56 2.31
N ILE A 19 -10.51 -6.39 1.74
CA ILE A 19 -10.78 -5.34 0.75
C ILE A 19 -10.60 -3.95 1.38
N VAL A 20 -11.15 -3.73 2.57
CA VAL A 20 -11.01 -2.45 3.28
C VAL A 20 -9.55 -2.15 3.60
N LEU A 21 -8.79 -3.16 4.06
CA LEU A 21 -7.36 -3.01 4.35
C LEU A 21 -6.55 -2.72 3.09
N TYR A 22 -6.90 -3.34 1.97
CA TYR A 22 -6.25 -3.06 0.68
C TYR A 22 -6.55 -1.65 0.18
N ILE A 23 -7.80 -1.19 0.29
CA ILE A 23 -8.19 0.20 -0.03
C ILE A 23 -7.41 1.19 0.86
N PHE A 24 -7.28 0.87 2.15
CA PHE A 24 -6.49 1.68 3.08
C PHE A 24 -5.01 1.72 2.68
N SER A 25 -4.44 0.59 2.26
CA SER A 25 -3.06 0.51 1.76
C SER A 25 -2.85 1.34 0.49
N ILE A 26 -3.82 1.34 -0.42
CA ILE A 26 -3.81 2.20 -1.62
C ILE A 26 -3.86 3.69 -1.22
N TYR A 27 -4.67 4.05 -0.24
CA TYR A 27 -4.75 5.43 0.26
C TYR A 27 -3.41 5.88 0.87
N LEU A 28 -2.77 5.03 1.67
CA LEU A 28 -1.45 5.29 2.24
C LEU A 28 -0.38 5.43 1.14
N SER A 29 -0.46 4.59 0.11
CA SER A 29 0.39 4.64 -1.08
C SER A 29 0.27 5.99 -1.79
N LYS A 30 -0.95 6.46 -2.00
CA LYS A 30 -1.22 7.77 -2.60
C LYS A 30 -0.55 8.90 -1.82
N ILE A 31 -0.76 8.97 -0.50
CA ILE A 31 -0.17 10.01 0.35
C ILE A 31 1.36 9.95 0.30
N SER A 32 1.92 8.73 0.35
CA SER A 32 3.38 8.53 0.29
C SER A 32 3.97 9.05 -1.02
N LEU A 33 3.31 8.77 -2.14
CA LEU A 33 3.70 9.24 -3.47
C LEU A 33 3.59 10.76 -3.60
N GLU A 34 2.48 11.34 -3.14
CA GLU A 34 2.31 12.80 -3.13
C GLU A 34 3.39 13.48 -2.28
N SER A 35 3.67 12.95 -1.08
CA SER A 35 4.72 13.46 -0.21
C SER A 35 6.11 13.35 -0.84
N LEU A 36 6.41 12.24 -1.51
CA LEU A 36 7.69 12.05 -2.21
C LEU A 36 7.87 13.07 -3.35
N ILE A 37 6.81 13.33 -4.11
CA ILE A 37 6.82 14.33 -5.19
C ILE A 37 7.01 15.73 -4.60
N GLU A 38 6.31 16.08 -3.53
CA GLU A 38 6.44 17.37 -2.88
C GLU A 38 7.83 17.59 -2.28
N MET A 39 8.41 16.56 -1.65
CA MET A 39 9.78 16.60 -1.16
C MET A 39 10.80 16.81 -2.29
N TYR A 40 10.60 16.16 -3.43
CA TYR A 40 11.45 16.36 -4.61
C TYR A 40 11.34 17.78 -5.16
N ASP A 41 10.11 18.29 -5.31
CA ASP A 41 9.85 19.63 -5.79
C ASP A 41 10.44 20.71 -4.88
N LYS A 42 10.35 20.51 -3.56
CA LYS A 42 10.96 21.39 -2.55
C LYS A 42 12.48 21.41 -2.67
N GLN A 43 13.12 20.26 -2.86
CA GLN A 43 14.57 20.19 -3.05
C GLN A 43 15.03 20.86 -4.36
N LYS A 44 14.22 20.78 -5.42
CA LYS A 44 14.48 21.44 -6.70
C LYS A 44 14.04 22.92 -6.73
N LYS A 45 13.60 23.48 -5.59
CA LYS A 45 13.09 24.86 -5.46
C LYS A 45 12.06 25.22 -6.53
N TYR A 46 11.21 24.26 -6.91
CA TYR A 46 10.20 24.44 -7.97
C TYR A 46 10.77 24.92 -9.32
N SER A 47 12.05 24.62 -9.62
CA SER A 47 12.69 25.01 -10.89
C SER A 47 11.88 24.56 -12.11
N GLU A 48 11.80 25.42 -13.14
CA GLU A 48 11.05 25.15 -14.38
C GLU A 48 11.57 23.93 -15.18
N PHE A 49 12.83 23.52 -14.95
CA PHE A 49 13.43 22.35 -15.59
C PHE A 49 13.23 21.04 -14.80
N ARG A 50 12.30 21.01 -13.84
CA ARG A 50 12.02 19.81 -13.04
C ARG A 50 11.20 18.79 -13.82
N ILE A 51 11.53 17.52 -13.64
CA ILE A 51 10.71 16.41 -14.13
C ILE A 51 9.41 16.39 -13.33
N GLN A 52 8.26 16.57 -14.00
CA GLN A 52 6.96 16.46 -13.38
C GLN A 52 6.59 14.99 -13.17
N PHE A 53 6.79 14.49 -11.96
CA PHE A 53 6.38 13.15 -11.60
C PHE A 53 4.85 13.08 -11.51
N ARG A 54 4.25 12.24 -12.34
CA ARG A 54 2.82 11.94 -12.30
C ARG A 54 2.60 10.61 -11.63
N ILE A 55 1.65 10.54 -10.72
CA ILE A 55 1.25 9.30 -10.06
C ILE A 55 0.53 8.44 -11.09
N THR A 56 1.22 7.44 -11.64
CA THR A 56 0.60 6.49 -12.54
C THR A 56 -0.21 5.47 -11.74
N PRO A 57 -1.34 4.97 -12.29
CA PRO A 57 -2.18 3.99 -11.59
C PRO A 57 -1.40 2.71 -11.25
N ILE A 58 -0.47 2.30 -12.11
CA ILE A 58 0.40 1.14 -11.86
C ILE A 58 1.32 1.39 -10.65
N MET A 59 1.92 2.58 -10.55
CA MET A 59 2.79 2.94 -9.42
C MET A 59 2.02 2.95 -8.10
N LEU A 60 0.81 3.50 -8.11
CA LEU A 60 -0.06 3.57 -6.94
C LEU A 60 -0.51 2.18 -6.46
N LEU A 61 -0.91 1.30 -7.39
CA LEU A 61 -1.30 -0.08 -7.06
C LEU A 61 -0.10 -0.94 -6.63
N SER A 62 1.04 -0.82 -7.30
CA SER A 62 2.28 -1.51 -6.95
C SER A 62 2.71 -1.18 -5.51
N LEU A 63 2.77 0.11 -5.18
CA LEU A 63 3.14 0.54 -3.84
C LEU A 63 2.07 0.17 -2.80
N GLY A 64 0.78 0.21 -3.17
CA GLY A 64 -0.32 -0.27 -2.32
C GLY A 64 -0.22 -1.76 -2.01
N PHE A 65 0.19 -2.58 -2.99
CA PHE A 65 0.46 -4.00 -2.79
C PHE A 65 1.64 -4.25 -1.84
N LEU A 66 2.73 -3.48 -1.98
CA LEU A 66 3.85 -3.53 -1.04
C LEU A 66 3.42 -3.17 0.38
N TYR A 67 2.58 -2.14 0.56
CA TYR A 67 2.03 -1.80 1.87
C TYR A 67 1.14 -2.91 2.42
N SER A 68 0.33 -3.57 1.59
CA SER A 68 -0.47 -4.72 2.03
C SER A 68 0.40 -5.88 2.51
N LEU A 69 1.54 -6.15 1.86
CA LEU A 69 2.50 -7.16 2.31
C LEU A 69 3.15 -6.77 3.64
N LEU A 70 3.53 -5.50 3.81
CA LEU A 70 4.03 -5.00 5.09
C LEU A 70 3.00 -5.11 6.21
N PHE A 71 1.73 -4.82 5.92
CA PHE A 71 0.66 -5.02 6.89
C PHE A 71 0.50 -6.48 7.28
N TYR A 72 0.59 -7.40 6.32
CA TYR A 72 0.56 -8.84 6.60
C TYR A 72 1.69 -9.26 7.54
N THR A 73 2.94 -8.87 7.25
CA THR A 73 4.08 -9.23 8.10
C THR A 73 4.03 -8.56 9.48
N LEU A 74 3.53 -7.33 9.58
CA LEU A 74 3.32 -6.66 10.86
C LEU A 74 2.24 -7.35 11.69
N LEU A 75 1.12 -7.73 11.07
CA LEU A 75 0.06 -8.47 11.76
C LEU A 75 0.56 -9.83 12.20
N GLU A 76 1.26 -10.57 11.34
CA GLU A 76 1.89 -11.85 11.67
C GLU A 76 2.82 -11.70 12.89
N GLY A 77 3.69 -10.68 12.89
CA GLY A 77 4.56 -10.40 14.04
C GLY A 77 3.79 -10.03 15.32
N ILE A 78 2.72 -9.24 15.22
CA ILE A 78 1.87 -8.90 16.39
C ILE A 78 1.19 -10.14 16.96
N PHE A 79 0.68 -11.02 16.11
CA PHE A 79 0.01 -12.26 16.52
C PHE A 79 0.99 -13.32 17.02
N ASP A 80 2.21 -13.39 16.50
CA ASP A 80 3.27 -14.28 17.00
C ASP A 80 3.79 -13.85 18.38
N ILE A 81 3.72 -12.56 18.68
CA ILE A 81 4.10 -11.99 19.99
C ILE A 81 2.96 -12.12 21.03
N MET A 82 1.71 -12.30 20.59
CA MET A 82 0.56 -12.47 21.48
C MET A 82 0.39 -13.97 21.82
N PRO A 83 0.54 -14.39 23.09
CA PRO A 83 0.46 -15.81 23.48
C PRO A 83 -0.94 -16.42 23.28
#